data_AF-A0A397HDR1-F1
#
_entry.id   AF-A0A397HDR1-F1
#
_cell.length_a   1.000
_cell.length_b   1.000
_cell.length_c   1.000
_cell.angle_alpha   90.00
_cell.angle_beta   90.00
_cell.angle_gamma   90.00
#
_symmetry.space_group_name_H-M   'P 1'
#
loop_
_entity.id
_entity.type
_entity.pdbx_description
1 polymer ?
#
loop_
_entity_poly.entity_id
_entity_poly.type
_entity_poly.pdbx_seq_one_letter_code
_entity_poly.pdbx_strand_id
1 'polypeptide(L)'
;MRSLTFLPCFAHQLNLCVGEIFKESVEFKNTIDKSIKLATYFRNSNNKFFIANLKELQYETYKKYIIPIVPAETRWNSIYMMCTSLLNIQKALQILAIKFEPPIVESRRKSGDSPKISRAIFEIINSEAFWRNLLSITKILDPYNKILNVLQRDKARLFQVVHSFGYLAQFWSKYEDIEFAAKIIARLENRWKSWEQPLLILSCLLHPEYKMECFNNNIFNINYSVFGRWIIYYYRAWSGKDSKCILREFDDFRLSKYPFDINSYNHFDGDVWRYWCYISVSTNELGFVACRIFGICINAASVERLWSCMGFLQTNRRNRLMSSRALEMSKLRADITYSHRLISTTSKPSFNNAIFEIAEDNENNDQDHEENNDENLVDENLVNNNKNLDDDENLIDEDCDEEFENENIDQLNIENDFGEYLQGWVEMLREEKNAIDDDNYDDENIMVDNIIHPAVDTNAKWELTTLFKNNLKLPF
;
A
#
# COMPACT_ATOMS: atom_id res chain seq x y z
N MET A 1 -17.13 16.26 -26.07
CA MET A 1 -17.49 14.95 -25.45
C MET A 1 -16.22 14.36 -24.84
N ARG A 2 -16.08 14.35 -23.51
CA ARG A 2 -14.91 13.80 -22.82
C ARG A 2 -14.97 12.26 -22.88
N SER A 3 -14.25 11.67 -23.82
CA SER A 3 -14.08 10.21 -23.93
C SER A 3 -13.00 9.66 -22.99
N LEU A 4 -12.24 10.56 -22.34
CA LEU A 4 -11.09 10.26 -21.50
C LEU A 4 -11.33 10.83 -20.11
N THR A 5 -11.05 10.02 -19.09
CA THR A 5 -11.10 10.39 -17.67
C THR A 5 -9.65 10.44 -17.17
N PHE A 6 -9.23 11.59 -16.66
CA PHE A 6 -7.91 11.78 -16.07
C PHE A 6 -8.01 11.69 -14.55
N LEU A 7 -7.30 10.74 -13.96
CA LEU A 7 -7.19 10.57 -12.51
C LEU A 7 -5.72 10.41 -12.13
N PRO A 8 -5.33 10.83 -10.91
CA PRO A 8 -3.98 10.61 -10.44
C PRO A 8 -3.72 9.11 -10.21
N CYS A 9 -2.46 8.72 -10.22
CA CYS A 9 -2.05 7.41 -9.72
C CYS A 9 -2.29 7.35 -8.21
N PHE A 10 -3.27 6.57 -7.75
CA PHE A 10 -3.66 6.56 -6.34
C PHE A 10 -2.64 5.86 -5.43
N ALA A 11 -1.87 4.92 -5.96
CA ALA A 11 -0.71 4.37 -5.25
C ALA A 11 0.35 5.47 -4.98
N HIS A 12 0.58 6.34 -5.97
CA HIS A 12 1.46 7.50 -5.78
C HIS A 12 0.85 8.52 -4.80
N GLN A 13 -0.44 8.82 -4.90
CA GLN A 13 -1.13 9.71 -3.96
C GLN A 13 -0.99 9.24 -2.50
N LEU A 14 -1.07 7.93 -2.26
CA LEU A 14 -0.86 7.37 -0.93
C LEU A 14 0.58 7.55 -0.43
N ASN A 15 1.59 7.38 -1.31
CA ASN A 15 2.99 7.65 -0.97
C ASN A 15 3.19 9.12 -0.58
N LEU A 16 2.55 10.04 -1.31
CA LEU A 16 2.59 11.46 -1.00
C LEU A 16 1.94 11.78 0.35
N CYS A 17 0.84 11.11 0.72
CA CYS A 17 0.24 11.24 2.05
C CYS A 17 1.20 10.85 3.17
N VAL A 18 2.03 9.83 2.93
CA VAL A 18 3.04 9.43 3.92
C VAL A 18 4.16 10.47 4.03
N GLY A 19 4.58 11.05 2.91
CA GLY A 19 5.54 12.17 2.91
C GLY A 19 5.07 13.33 3.79
N GLU A 20 3.77 13.63 3.82
CA GLU A 20 3.20 14.66 4.70
C GLU A 20 3.34 14.34 6.20
N ILE A 21 3.30 13.07 6.61
CA ILE A 21 3.52 12.66 8.02
C ILE A 21 4.90 13.12 8.51
N PHE A 22 5.93 12.90 7.70
CA PHE A 22 7.32 13.28 8.04
C PHE A 22 7.59 14.77 7.88
N LYS A 23 6.81 15.47 7.05
CA LYS A 23 6.87 16.94 6.99
C LYS A 23 6.28 17.58 8.24
N GLU A 24 5.18 17.04 8.75
CA GLU A 24 4.49 17.57 9.92
C GLU A 24 5.22 17.22 11.24
N SER A 25 5.97 16.11 11.28
CA SER A 25 6.75 15.70 12.47
C SER A 25 8.26 15.65 12.22
N VAL A 26 8.96 16.68 12.72
CA VAL A 26 10.44 16.74 12.71
C VAL A 26 11.06 15.59 13.50
N GLU A 27 10.41 15.16 14.60
CA GLU A 27 10.89 14.02 15.39
C GLU A 27 10.84 12.70 14.61
N PHE A 28 9.75 12.47 13.86
CA PHE A 28 9.64 11.27 13.03
C PHE A 28 10.63 11.30 11.88
N LYS A 29 10.80 12.45 11.23
CA LYS A 29 11.83 12.64 10.20
C LYS A 29 13.22 12.29 10.73
N ASN A 30 13.64 12.90 11.85
CA ASN A 30 14.94 12.62 12.47
C ASN A 30 15.11 11.14 12.87
N THR A 31 14.02 10.47 13.26
CA THR A 31 14.03 9.05 13.61
C THR A 31 14.23 8.18 12.36
N ILE A 32 13.60 8.51 11.23
CA ILE A 32 13.84 7.83 9.95
C ILE A 32 15.27 8.05 9.46
N ASP A 33 15.80 9.28 9.51
CA ASP A 33 17.18 9.57 9.11
C ASP A 33 18.20 8.70 9.89
N LYS A 34 17.99 8.60 11.22
CA LYS A 34 18.79 7.72 12.08
C LYS A 34 18.61 6.23 11.75
N SER A 35 17.39 5.82 11.39
CA SER A 35 17.09 4.43 11.01
C SER A 35 17.82 4.05 9.72
N ILE A 36 17.87 4.94 8.74
CA ILE A 36 18.60 4.74 7.48
C ILE A 36 20.10 4.63 7.76
N LYS A 37 20.64 5.55 8.54
CA LYS A 37 22.05 5.51 8.96
C LYS A 37 22.41 4.19 9.64
N LEU A 38 21.53 3.71 10.53
CA LEU A 38 21.70 2.44 11.23
C LEU A 38 21.62 1.24 10.28
N ALA A 39 20.60 1.17 9.41
CA ALA A 39 20.44 0.08 8.45
C ALA A 39 21.61 0.02 7.46
N THR A 40 22.02 1.17 6.92
CA THR A 40 23.16 1.30 6.00
C THR A 40 24.46 0.85 6.66
N TYR A 41 24.69 1.20 7.93
CA TYR A 41 25.88 0.75 8.66
C TYR A 41 26.02 -0.78 8.67
N PHE A 42 24.92 -1.50 8.90
CA PHE A 42 24.90 -2.97 8.95
C PHE A 42 24.72 -3.64 7.58
N ARG A 43 24.55 -2.87 6.51
CA ARG A 43 24.59 -3.35 5.13
C ARG A 43 25.93 -3.10 4.45
N ASN A 44 26.71 -2.16 4.96
CA ASN A 44 28.00 -1.78 4.39
C ASN A 44 29.06 -2.89 4.59
N SER A 45 29.63 -3.35 3.47
CA SER A 45 30.66 -4.39 3.44
C SER A 45 31.95 -4.01 4.17
N ASN A 46 32.19 -2.73 4.47
CA ASN A 46 33.34 -2.30 5.28
C ASN A 46 33.16 -2.64 6.78
N ASN A 47 31.93 -2.88 7.24
CA ASN A 47 31.62 -3.19 8.64
C ASN A 47 31.48 -4.70 8.91
N LYS A 48 32.13 -5.58 8.11
CA LYS A 48 31.96 -7.05 8.21
C LYS A 48 32.09 -7.60 9.62
N PHE A 49 33.02 -7.05 10.40
CA PHE A 49 33.24 -7.47 11.79
C PHE A 49 31.96 -7.32 12.64
N PHE A 50 31.30 -6.17 12.57
CA PHE A 50 30.07 -5.91 13.32
C PHE A 50 28.88 -6.66 12.74
N ILE A 51 28.82 -6.82 11.42
CA ILE A 51 27.77 -7.60 10.74
C ILE A 51 27.84 -9.08 11.17
N ALA A 52 29.03 -9.66 11.23
CA ALA A 52 29.23 -11.05 11.67
C ALA A 52 28.81 -11.24 13.14
N ASN A 53 29.27 -10.36 14.04
CA ASN A 53 28.87 -10.41 15.45
C ASN A 53 27.35 -10.19 15.62
N LEU A 54 26.74 -9.31 14.83
CA LEU A 54 25.30 -9.12 14.86
C LEU A 54 24.56 -10.40 14.45
N LYS A 55 25.03 -11.10 13.41
CA LYS A 55 24.45 -12.39 12.99
C LYS A 55 24.56 -13.46 14.08
N GLU A 56 25.71 -13.56 14.75
CA GLU A 56 25.89 -14.48 15.88
C GLU A 56 24.90 -14.18 17.01
N LEU A 57 24.81 -12.92 17.44
CA LEU A 57 23.87 -12.48 18.48
C LEU A 57 22.40 -12.70 18.09
N GLN A 58 22.06 -12.49 16.82
CA GLN A 58 20.72 -12.79 16.31
C GLN A 58 20.41 -14.29 16.37
N TYR A 59 21.36 -15.16 16.02
CA TYR A 59 21.16 -16.61 16.11
C TYR A 59 21.07 -17.10 17.56
N GLU A 60 21.84 -16.49 18.46
CA GLU A 60 21.74 -16.75 19.89
C GLU A 60 20.37 -16.35 20.44
N THR A 61 19.87 -15.17 20.07
CA THR A 61 18.64 -14.58 20.61
C THR A 61 17.36 -15.12 19.96
N TYR A 62 17.36 -15.28 18.63
CA TYR A 62 16.14 -15.49 17.83
C TYR A 62 16.15 -16.77 16.99
N LYS A 63 17.30 -17.47 16.91
CA LYS A 63 17.50 -18.63 16.01
C LYS A 63 17.23 -18.34 14.52
N LYS A 64 17.30 -17.06 14.13
CA LYS A 64 17.08 -16.59 12.76
C LYS A 64 18.05 -15.47 12.42
N TYR A 65 18.29 -15.28 11.13
CA TYR A 65 19.07 -14.16 10.61
C TYR A 65 18.14 -13.19 9.89
N ILE A 66 18.05 -11.98 10.40
CA ILE A 66 17.28 -10.88 9.85
C ILE A 66 18.27 -9.83 9.36
N ILE A 67 18.19 -9.51 8.07
CA ILE A 67 19.03 -8.50 7.44
C ILE A 67 18.31 -7.15 7.55
N PRO A 68 18.98 -6.10 8.06
CA PRO A 68 18.44 -4.74 8.01
C PRO A 68 18.13 -4.33 6.57
N ILE A 69 16.90 -3.86 6.36
CA ILE A 69 16.47 -3.37 5.04
C ILE A 69 16.87 -1.90 4.93
N VAL A 70 17.51 -1.55 3.81
CA VAL A 70 17.78 -0.16 3.45
C VAL A 70 16.67 0.25 2.47
N PRO A 71 16.00 1.39 2.68
CA PRO A 71 14.90 1.79 1.83
C PRO A 71 15.37 2.09 0.41
N ALA A 72 14.54 1.74 -0.58
CA ALA A 72 14.75 2.04 -1.99
C ALA A 72 14.05 3.35 -2.37
N GLU A 73 14.67 4.14 -3.25
CA GLU A 73 14.28 5.50 -3.62
C GLU A 73 12.81 5.65 -4.07
N THR A 74 12.22 4.62 -4.69
CA THR A 74 10.91 4.72 -5.35
C THR A 74 9.79 3.98 -4.61
N ARG A 75 10.08 3.26 -3.52
CA ARG A 75 9.12 2.32 -2.90
C ARG A 75 8.94 2.60 -1.41
N TRP A 76 7.92 3.38 -1.07
CA TRP A 76 7.52 3.70 0.32
C TRP A 76 7.49 2.47 1.26
N ASN A 77 6.98 1.33 0.80
CA ASN A 77 6.93 0.10 1.59
C ASN A 77 8.29 -0.27 2.18
N SER A 78 9.39 0.08 1.50
CA SER A 78 10.74 -0.17 1.99
C SER A 78 11.08 0.58 3.29
N ILE A 79 10.44 1.73 3.58
CA ILE A 79 10.60 2.45 4.86
C ILE A 79 9.91 1.69 5.97
N TYR A 80 8.66 1.24 5.77
CA TYR A 80 7.97 0.39 6.74
C TYR A 80 8.74 -0.92 7.00
N MET A 81 9.23 -1.55 5.93
CA MET A 81 10.04 -2.77 6.02
C MET A 81 11.37 -2.53 6.74
N MET A 82 12.04 -1.39 6.52
CA MET A 82 13.21 -0.97 7.30
C MET A 82 12.87 -0.87 8.78
N CYS A 83 11.84 -0.11 9.14
CA CYS A 83 11.45 0.10 10.53
C CYS A 83 11.17 -1.24 11.23
N THR A 84 10.41 -2.11 10.58
CA THR A 84 10.09 -3.45 11.06
C THR A 84 11.35 -4.32 11.21
N SER A 85 12.24 -4.31 10.21
CA SER A 85 13.48 -5.08 10.26
C SER A 85 14.38 -4.67 11.44
N LEU A 86 14.47 -3.36 11.73
CA LEU A 86 15.27 -2.82 12.82
C LEU A 86 14.66 -3.15 14.19
N LEU A 87 13.33 -3.02 14.33
CA LEU A 87 12.62 -3.40 15.56
C LEU A 87 12.79 -4.89 15.86
N ASN A 88 12.72 -5.76 14.84
CA ASN A 88 12.89 -7.20 15.01
C ASN A 88 14.29 -7.59 15.52
N ILE A 89 15.32 -6.78 15.23
CA ILE A 89 16.69 -7.02 15.70
C ILE A 89 17.11 -6.13 16.88
N GLN A 90 16.20 -5.37 17.46
CA GLN A 90 16.50 -4.36 18.49
C GLN A 90 17.34 -4.93 19.65
N LYS A 91 16.94 -6.06 20.24
CA LYS A 91 17.66 -6.66 21.39
C LYS A 91 19.09 -7.06 21.00
N ALA A 92 19.26 -7.69 19.84
CA ALA A 92 20.58 -8.07 19.34
C ALA A 92 21.48 -6.85 19.08
N LEU A 93 20.92 -5.75 18.55
CA LEU A 93 21.64 -4.48 18.38
C LEU A 93 22.06 -3.87 19.72
N GLN A 94 21.18 -3.88 20.73
CA GLN A 94 21.48 -3.37 22.06
C GLN A 94 22.59 -4.17 22.75
N ILE A 95 22.56 -5.51 22.67
CA ILE A 95 23.63 -6.37 23.19
C ILE A 95 24.95 -6.10 22.48
N LEU A 96 24.92 -5.93 21.15
CA LEU A 96 26.09 -5.60 20.35
C LEU A 96 26.68 -4.24 20.75
N ALA A 97 25.83 -3.22 20.97
CA ALA A 97 26.27 -1.90 21.41
C ALA A 97 26.95 -1.93 22.79
N ILE A 98 26.43 -2.73 23.72
CA ILE A 98 27.05 -2.94 25.05
C ILE A 98 28.41 -3.65 24.91
N LYS A 99 28.49 -4.70 24.09
CA LYS A 99 29.72 -5.50 23.90
C LYS A 99 30.88 -4.69 23.28
N PHE A 100 30.57 -3.72 22.43
CA PHE A 100 31.57 -2.95 21.67
C PHE A 100 31.50 -1.44 21.95
N GLU A 101 31.13 -1.07 23.17
CA GLU A 101 30.92 0.32 23.60
C GLU A 101 32.13 1.22 23.28
N PRO A 102 31.93 2.37 22.62
CA PRO A 102 32.99 3.34 22.35
C PRO A 102 33.33 4.17 23.61
N PRO A 103 34.62 4.51 23.84
CA PRO A 103 35.03 5.32 24.99
C PRO A 103 34.48 6.74 24.90
N ILE A 104 34.33 7.39 26.07
CA ILE A 104 33.82 8.77 26.21
C ILE A 104 34.71 9.78 25.47
N VAL A 105 36.02 9.54 25.39
CA VAL A 105 36.98 10.39 24.66
C VAL A 105 37.62 9.56 23.56
N GLU A 106 37.45 9.98 22.31
CA GLU A 106 38.09 9.35 21.16
C GLU A 106 39.61 9.59 21.22
N SER A 107 40.36 8.53 21.51
CA SER A 107 41.81 8.51 21.35
C SER A 107 42.17 7.80 20.05
N ARG A 108 43.28 8.19 19.40
CA ARG A 108 43.77 7.52 18.19
C ARG A 108 43.92 6.02 18.47
N ARG A 109 43.29 5.19 17.63
CA ARG A 109 43.40 3.72 17.69
C ARG A 109 44.87 3.33 17.70
N LYS A 110 45.28 2.54 18.70
CA LYS A 110 46.59 1.87 18.70
C LYS A 110 46.44 0.51 18.02
N SER A 111 47.48 0.05 17.32
CA SER A 111 47.50 -1.32 16.79
C SER A 111 47.30 -2.32 17.92
N GLY A 112 46.23 -3.12 17.84
CA GLY A 112 45.83 -4.09 18.87
C GLY A 112 44.57 -3.76 19.65
N ASP A 113 43.97 -2.57 19.47
CA ASP A 113 42.69 -2.22 20.11
C ASP A 113 41.54 -3.09 19.58
N SER A 114 40.65 -3.52 20.47
CA SER A 114 39.41 -4.20 20.09
C SER A 114 38.57 -3.31 19.17
N PRO A 115 37.91 -3.86 18.14
CA PRO A 115 37.01 -3.07 17.30
C PRO A 115 35.91 -2.43 18.14
N LYS A 116 35.61 -1.16 17.86
CA LYS A 116 34.57 -0.39 18.57
C LYS A 116 33.57 0.12 17.56
N ILE A 117 32.29 0.07 17.90
CA ILE A 117 31.25 0.63 17.05
C ILE A 117 31.40 2.15 17.00
N SER A 118 30.99 2.77 15.89
CA SER A 118 31.00 4.24 15.77
C SER A 118 30.15 4.88 16.86
N ARG A 119 30.62 5.98 17.47
CA ARG A 119 29.91 6.70 18.52
C ARG A 119 28.50 7.12 18.08
N ALA A 120 28.37 7.61 16.85
CA ALA A 120 27.08 8.01 16.30
C ALA A 120 26.09 6.83 16.20
N ILE A 121 26.55 5.63 15.85
CA ILE A 121 25.70 4.43 15.76
C ILE A 121 25.34 3.93 17.17
N PHE A 122 26.30 3.94 18.09
CA PHE A 122 26.06 3.61 19.49
C PHE A 122 24.97 4.50 20.10
N GLU A 123 25.04 5.82 19.90
CA GLU A 123 24.07 6.78 20.42
C GLU A 123 22.66 6.59 19.87
N ILE A 124 22.53 6.13 18.61
CA ILE A 124 21.23 5.75 18.03
C ILE A 124 20.68 4.51 18.75
N ILE A 125 21.49 3.44 18.84
CA ILE A 125 21.06 2.16 19.44
C ILE A 125 20.72 2.33 20.94
N ASN A 126 21.46 3.18 21.66
CA ASN A 126 21.27 3.40 23.10
C ASN A 126 20.14 4.40 23.42
N SER A 127 19.50 5.00 22.42
CA SER A 127 18.43 6.00 22.63
C SER A 127 17.07 5.33 22.78
N GLU A 128 16.50 5.37 23.98
CA GLU A 128 15.12 4.89 24.22
C GLU A 128 14.08 5.69 23.42
N ALA A 129 14.27 7.01 23.32
CA ALA A 129 13.41 7.87 22.53
C ALA A 129 13.39 7.49 21.04
N PHE A 130 14.54 7.08 20.47
CA PHE A 130 14.63 6.58 19.10
C PHE A 130 13.75 5.34 18.90
N TRP A 131 13.88 4.33 19.76
CA TRP A 131 13.12 3.09 19.64
C TRP A 131 11.62 3.29 19.84
N ARG A 132 11.23 4.13 20.81
CA ARG A 132 9.82 4.50 21.03
C ARG A 132 9.23 5.19 19.80
N ASN A 133 9.95 6.16 19.22
CA ASN A 133 9.50 6.85 18.02
C ASN A 133 9.45 5.91 16.81
N LEU A 134 10.43 5.01 16.66
CA LEU A 134 10.44 4.02 15.58
C LEU A 134 9.24 3.06 15.66
N LEU A 135 8.87 2.65 16.87
CA LEU A 135 7.67 1.85 17.12
C LEU A 135 6.40 2.62 16.77
N SER A 136 6.26 3.87 17.22
CA SER A 136 5.11 4.72 16.88
C SER A 136 4.98 4.93 15.37
N ILE A 137 6.08 5.21 14.68
CA ILE A 137 6.12 5.32 13.23
C ILE A 137 5.63 4.01 12.61
N THR A 138 6.19 2.86 13.01
CA THR A 138 5.79 1.56 12.45
C THR A 138 4.29 1.30 12.60
N LYS A 139 3.69 1.65 13.74
CA LYS A 139 2.24 1.55 13.96
C LYS A 139 1.43 2.47 13.03
N ILE A 140 1.88 3.71 12.82
CA ILE A 140 1.24 4.65 11.88
C ILE A 140 1.32 4.13 10.45
N LEU A 141 2.46 3.59 10.06
CA LEU A 141 2.75 3.18 8.69
C LEU A 141 2.12 1.83 8.29
N ASP A 142 1.81 0.97 9.26
CA ASP A 142 1.20 -0.34 9.03
C ASP A 142 -0.08 -0.28 8.15
N PRO A 143 -1.11 0.54 8.48
CA PRO A 143 -2.28 0.66 7.62
C PRO A 143 -1.95 1.20 6.23
N TYR A 144 -1.00 2.12 6.11
CA TYR A 144 -0.56 2.65 4.81
C TYR A 144 0.10 1.58 3.94
N ASN A 145 0.98 0.74 4.52
CA ASN A 145 1.64 -0.37 3.82
C ASN A 145 0.61 -1.39 3.32
N LYS A 146 -0.35 -1.77 4.17
CA LYS A 146 -1.42 -2.71 3.82
C LYS A 146 -2.31 -2.17 2.69
N ILE A 147 -2.70 -0.89 2.77
CA ILE A 147 -3.46 -0.22 1.71
C ILE A 147 -2.64 -0.14 0.42
N LEU A 148 -1.37 0.24 0.48
CA LEU A 148 -0.54 0.37 -0.72
C LEU A 148 -0.42 -0.97 -1.46
N ASN A 149 -0.25 -2.06 -0.71
CA ASN A 149 -0.24 -3.42 -1.25
C ASN A 149 -1.56 -3.82 -1.94
N VAL A 150 -2.69 -3.21 -1.58
CA VAL A 150 -3.96 -3.36 -2.32
C VAL A 150 -3.96 -2.49 -3.57
N LEU A 151 -3.64 -1.20 -3.43
CA LEU A 151 -3.73 -0.23 -4.51
C LEU A 151 -2.71 -0.45 -5.63
N GLN A 152 -1.60 -1.14 -5.37
CA GLN A 152 -0.59 -1.50 -6.36
C GLN A 152 -0.95 -2.76 -7.18
N ARG A 153 -1.98 -3.52 -6.79
CA ARG A 153 -2.40 -4.72 -7.55
C ARG A 153 -2.97 -4.34 -8.91
N ASP A 154 -2.79 -5.21 -9.90
CA ASP A 154 -3.36 -5.02 -11.24
C ASP A 154 -4.88 -5.04 -11.26
N LYS A 155 -5.48 -5.75 -10.30
CA LYS A 155 -6.93 -5.83 -10.12
C LYS A 155 -7.49 -4.73 -9.22
N ALA A 156 -6.67 -3.75 -8.81
CA ALA A 156 -7.14 -2.71 -7.93
C ALA A 156 -8.12 -1.77 -8.65
N ARG A 157 -9.18 -1.36 -7.95
CA ARG A 157 -10.33 -0.61 -8.49
C ARG A 157 -10.60 0.65 -7.69
N LEU A 158 -11.34 1.59 -8.29
CA LEU A 158 -11.66 2.89 -7.67
C LEU A 158 -12.30 2.76 -6.29
N PHE A 159 -13.17 1.78 -6.05
CA PHE A 159 -13.85 1.65 -4.76
C PHE A 159 -12.87 1.37 -3.61
N GLN A 160 -11.78 0.65 -3.89
CA GLN A 160 -10.73 0.39 -2.91
C GLN A 160 -9.99 1.68 -2.55
N VAL A 161 -9.80 2.61 -3.49
CA VAL A 161 -9.24 3.93 -3.20
C VAL A 161 -10.12 4.66 -2.20
N VAL A 162 -11.43 4.75 -2.45
CA VAL A 162 -12.33 5.52 -1.59
C VAL A 162 -12.41 4.89 -0.20
N HIS A 163 -12.52 3.56 -0.13
CA HIS A 163 -12.52 2.84 1.14
C HIS A 163 -11.20 3.07 1.90
N SER A 164 -10.07 2.98 1.22
CA SER A 164 -8.75 3.19 1.83
C SER A 164 -8.60 4.58 2.44
N PHE A 165 -8.99 5.63 1.71
CA PHE A 165 -8.89 7.00 2.20
C PHE A 165 -9.93 7.29 3.29
N GLY A 166 -11.13 6.71 3.21
CA GLY A 166 -12.13 6.75 4.29
C GLY A 166 -11.62 6.07 5.57
N TYR A 167 -10.98 4.91 5.44
CA TYR A 167 -10.35 4.20 6.55
C TYR A 167 -9.26 5.05 7.20
N LEU A 168 -8.36 5.64 6.40
CA LEU A 168 -7.28 6.50 6.92
C LEU A 168 -7.83 7.73 7.66
N ALA A 169 -8.89 8.37 7.15
CA ALA A 169 -9.53 9.48 7.85
C ALA A 169 -10.06 9.06 9.24
N GLN A 170 -10.68 7.88 9.33
CA GLN A 170 -11.14 7.34 10.62
C GLN A 170 -10.00 6.91 11.54
N PHE A 171 -8.93 6.33 10.98
CA PHE A 171 -7.71 5.98 11.71
C PHE A 171 -7.12 7.21 12.40
N TRP A 172 -6.94 8.31 11.66
CA TRP A 172 -6.41 9.55 12.21
C TRP A 172 -7.39 10.22 13.19
N SER A 173 -8.70 10.12 12.96
CA SER A 173 -9.70 10.70 13.87
C SER A 173 -9.70 10.06 15.26
N LYS A 174 -9.11 8.85 15.39
CA LYS A 174 -8.94 8.12 16.65
C LYS A 174 -7.52 8.21 17.21
N TYR A 175 -6.61 8.88 16.52
CA TYR A 175 -5.21 8.97 16.93
C TYR A 175 -5.05 9.87 18.15
N GLU A 176 -4.14 9.50 19.06
CA GLU A 176 -3.98 10.15 20.38
C GLU A 176 -3.60 11.64 20.27
N ASP A 177 -2.69 11.97 19.35
CA ASP A 177 -2.29 13.36 19.08
C ASP A 177 -3.29 14.03 18.15
N ILE A 178 -4.27 14.72 18.76
CA ILE A 178 -5.39 15.37 18.06
C ILE A 178 -4.90 16.49 17.12
N GLU A 179 -3.90 17.28 17.51
CA GLU A 179 -3.42 18.39 16.69
C GLU A 179 -2.69 17.89 15.46
N PHE A 180 -1.80 16.90 15.65
CA PHE A 180 -1.10 16.25 14.55
C PHE A 180 -2.08 15.54 13.62
N ALA A 181 -3.02 14.77 14.18
CA ALA A 181 -4.05 14.07 13.40
C ALA A 181 -4.92 15.03 12.59
N ALA A 182 -5.35 16.16 13.16
CA ALA A 182 -6.14 17.16 12.46
C ALA A 182 -5.40 17.72 11.23
N LYS A 183 -4.07 17.94 11.32
CA LYS A 183 -3.26 18.38 10.19
C LYS A 183 -3.22 17.31 9.09
N ILE A 184 -2.99 16.04 9.44
CA ILE A 184 -2.96 14.94 8.47
C ILE A 184 -4.34 14.74 7.82
N ILE A 185 -5.42 14.77 8.59
CA ILE A 185 -6.81 14.72 8.07
C ILE A 185 -7.04 15.87 7.09
N ALA A 186 -6.66 17.10 7.43
CA ALA A 186 -6.80 18.23 6.52
C ALA A 186 -6.06 18.01 5.19
N ARG A 187 -4.88 17.38 5.20
CA ARG A 187 -4.17 17.00 3.96
C ARG A 187 -4.90 15.92 3.16
N LEU A 188 -5.46 14.90 3.83
CA LEU A 188 -6.29 13.88 3.17
C LEU A 188 -7.53 14.49 2.52
N GLU A 189 -8.23 15.38 3.24
CA GLU A 189 -9.42 16.08 2.75
C GLU A 189 -9.11 17.00 1.58
N ASN A 190 -7.96 17.69 1.60
CA ASN A 190 -7.55 18.54 0.48
C ASN A 190 -7.34 17.74 -0.81
N ARG A 191 -6.73 16.56 -0.73
CA ARG A 191 -6.58 15.64 -1.88
C ARG A 191 -7.94 15.13 -2.34
N TRP A 192 -8.77 14.70 -1.41
CA TRP A 192 -10.12 14.23 -1.71
C TRP A 192 -10.99 15.31 -2.39
N LYS A 193 -10.82 16.59 -2.04
CA LYS A 193 -11.52 17.73 -2.65
C LYS A 193 -11.12 17.96 -4.10
N SER A 194 -9.84 17.78 -4.45
CA SER A 194 -9.35 17.95 -5.82
C SER A 194 -9.78 16.80 -6.74
N TRP A 195 -10.11 15.63 -6.20
CA TRP A 195 -10.53 14.49 -7.00
C TRP A 195 -12.00 14.57 -7.46
N GLU A 196 -12.31 13.77 -8.48
CA GLU A 196 -13.66 13.56 -9.00
C GLU A 196 -14.47 12.66 -8.06
N GLN A 197 -14.90 13.22 -6.94
CA GLN A 197 -15.66 12.50 -5.89
C GLN A 197 -16.89 11.75 -6.42
N PRO A 198 -17.71 12.29 -7.33
CA PRO A 198 -18.87 11.57 -7.85
C PRO A 198 -18.51 10.24 -8.50
N LEU A 199 -17.45 10.20 -9.31
CA LEU A 199 -16.99 8.98 -9.97
C LEU A 199 -16.48 7.95 -8.95
N LEU A 200 -15.71 8.42 -7.96
CA LEU A 200 -15.21 7.60 -6.86
C LEU A 200 -16.36 7.02 -6.02
N ILE A 201 -17.35 7.83 -5.67
CA ILE A 201 -18.54 7.42 -4.90
C ILE A 201 -19.38 6.43 -5.71
N LEU A 202 -19.58 6.65 -7.01
CA LEU A 202 -20.31 5.70 -7.87
C LEU A 202 -19.62 4.33 -7.91
N SER A 203 -18.29 4.26 -7.81
CA SER A 203 -17.58 2.99 -7.75
C SER A 203 -17.90 2.18 -6.49
N CYS A 204 -18.13 2.83 -5.35
CA CYS A 204 -18.58 2.17 -4.12
C CYS A 204 -20.06 1.77 -4.23
N LEU A 205 -20.89 2.68 -4.75
CA LEU A 205 -22.33 2.46 -4.91
C LEU A 205 -22.66 1.27 -5.83
N LEU A 206 -21.92 1.13 -6.92
CA LEU A 206 -22.12 0.05 -7.91
C LEU A 206 -21.42 -1.26 -7.52
N HIS A 207 -20.74 -1.30 -6.36
CA HIS A 207 -20.15 -2.52 -5.85
C HIS A 207 -21.24 -3.36 -5.13
N PRO A 208 -21.47 -4.64 -5.52
CA PRO A 208 -22.59 -5.45 -5.02
C PRO A 208 -22.64 -5.64 -3.50
N GLU A 209 -21.48 -5.64 -2.83
CA GLU A 209 -21.37 -5.74 -1.37
C GLU A 209 -21.45 -4.40 -0.63
N TYR A 210 -21.11 -3.28 -1.26
CA TYR A 210 -21.01 -1.99 -0.56
C TYR A 210 -22.31 -1.21 -0.67
N LYS A 211 -22.80 -1.05 -1.91
CA LYS A 211 -24.06 -0.37 -2.24
C LYS A 211 -24.21 0.96 -1.45
N MET A 212 -25.38 1.21 -0.85
CA MET A 212 -25.58 2.40 0.00
C MET A 212 -25.09 2.16 1.42
N GLU A 213 -24.89 0.91 1.79
CA GLU A 213 -24.60 0.45 3.13
C GLU A 213 -23.20 0.88 3.62
N CYS A 214 -22.28 1.23 2.72
CA CYS A 214 -20.99 1.81 3.11
C CYS A 214 -21.10 3.27 3.57
N PHE A 215 -22.08 4.03 3.06
CA PHE A 215 -22.20 5.45 3.34
C PHE A 215 -22.89 5.73 4.68
N ASN A 216 -22.61 6.90 5.23
CA ASN A 216 -23.27 7.38 6.43
C ASN A 216 -24.72 7.79 6.12
N ASN A 217 -25.67 7.11 6.77
CA ASN A 217 -27.11 7.34 6.58
C ASN A 217 -27.58 8.76 6.98
N ASN A 218 -26.76 9.50 7.73
CA ASN A 218 -27.10 10.85 8.18
C ASN A 218 -26.88 11.93 7.09
N ILE A 219 -26.29 11.57 5.96
CA ILE A 219 -26.02 12.52 4.86
C ILE A 219 -27.20 12.56 3.90
N PHE A 220 -28.00 13.62 3.98
CA PHE A 220 -29.25 13.78 3.21
C PHE A 220 -29.05 13.84 1.67
N ASN A 221 -27.90 14.33 1.20
CA ASN A 221 -27.60 14.46 -0.23
C ASN A 221 -27.05 13.16 -0.87
N ILE A 222 -26.81 12.10 -0.08
CA ILE A 222 -26.45 10.77 -0.60
C ILE A 222 -27.74 9.98 -0.76
N ASN A 223 -28.25 9.90 -1.99
CA ASN A 223 -29.44 9.13 -2.30
C ASN A 223 -29.44 8.65 -3.76
N TYR A 224 -30.26 7.64 -4.04
CA TYR A 224 -30.35 7.02 -5.35
C TYR A 224 -30.81 7.97 -6.47
N SER A 225 -31.61 9.01 -6.18
CA SER A 225 -32.06 9.93 -7.23
C SER A 225 -30.93 10.84 -7.70
N VAL A 226 -30.07 11.32 -6.78
CA VAL A 226 -28.85 12.07 -7.10
C VAL A 226 -27.89 11.20 -7.92
N PHE A 227 -27.62 9.98 -7.46
CA PHE A 227 -26.73 9.06 -8.16
C PHE A 227 -27.24 8.64 -9.54
N GLY A 228 -28.55 8.45 -9.69
CA GLY A 228 -29.17 8.19 -10.99
C GLY A 228 -28.89 9.28 -12.01
N ARG A 229 -28.91 10.56 -11.59
CA ARG A 229 -28.54 11.69 -12.49
C ARG A 229 -27.09 11.61 -12.95
N TRP A 230 -26.16 11.27 -12.05
CA TRP A 230 -24.76 11.14 -12.44
C TRP A 230 -24.50 9.93 -13.33
N ILE A 231 -25.15 8.80 -13.06
CA ILE A 231 -25.08 7.61 -13.92
C ILE A 231 -25.57 7.94 -15.33
N ILE A 232 -26.68 8.68 -15.47
CA ILE A 232 -27.16 9.20 -16.77
C ILE A 232 -26.10 10.10 -17.41
N TYR A 233 -25.51 11.01 -16.65
CA TYR A 233 -24.48 11.92 -17.14
C TYR A 233 -23.27 11.14 -17.71
N TYR A 234 -22.69 10.24 -16.94
CA TYR A 234 -21.52 9.45 -17.37
C TYR A 234 -21.87 8.52 -18.54
N TYR A 235 -23.07 7.94 -18.56
CA TYR A 235 -23.54 7.18 -19.71
C TYR A 235 -23.53 8.04 -20.97
N ARG A 236 -24.13 9.24 -20.93
CA ARG A 236 -24.16 10.16 -22.08
C ARG A 236 -22.76 10.61 -22.48
N ALA A 237 -21.93 10.99 -21.51
CA ALA A 237 -20.57 11.46 -21.73
C ALA A 237 -19.68 10.40 -22.41
N TRP A 238 -19.78 9.13 -22.01
CA TRP A 238 -18.94 8.05 -22.53
C TRP A 238 -19.51 7.31 -23.75
N SER A 239 -20.83 7.25 -23.90
CA SER A 239 -21.49 6.52 -25.00
C SER A 239 -21.87 7.42 -26.18
N GLY A 240 -22.05 8.71 -25.94
CA GLY A 240 -22.60 9.64 -26.92
C GLY A 240 -24.10 9.55 -27.13
N LYS A 241 -24.82 8.82 -26.27
CA LYS A 241 -26.24 8.51 -26.43
C LYS A 241 -27.04 8.88 -25.19
N ASP A 242 -28.31 9.21 -25.40
CA ASP A 242 -29.26 9.34 -24.30
C ASP A 242 -29.68 7.96 -23.78
N SER A 243 -29.73 7.82 -22.45
CA SER A 243 -30.19 6.61 -21.78
C SER A 243 -31.69 6.43 -21.93
N LYS A 244 -32.15 5.21 -22.19
CA LYS A 244 -33.56 4.85 -22.31
C LYS A 244 -34.09 4.04 -21.13
N CYS A 245 -33.23 3.26 -20.47
CA CYS A 245 -33.61 2.35 -19.39
C CYS A 245 -32.67 2.34 -18.19
N ILE A 246 -31.61 3.14 -18.18
CA ILE A 246 -30.59 3.13 -17.13
C ILE A 246 -31.15 3.28 -15.71
N LEU A 247 -32.18 4.12 -15.51
CA LEU A 247 -32.82 4.28 -14.20
C LEU A 247 -33.61 3.05 -13.76
N ARG A 248 -34.21 2.32 -14.71
CA ARG A 248 -34.90 1.06 -14.41
C ARG A 248 -33.88 -0.02 -14.03
N GLU A 249 -32.80 -0.14 -14.80
CA GLU A 249 -31.70 -1.07 -14.48
C GLU A 249 -31.07 -0.74 -13.13
N PHE A 250 -30.90 0.55 -12.83
CA PHE A 250 -30.36 1.00 -11.55
C PHE A 250 -31.30 0.73 -10.37
N ASP A 251 -32.62 0.87 -10.58
CA ASP A 251 -33.61 0.47 -9.58
C ASP A 251 -33.63 -1.06 -9.36
N ASP A 252 -33.49 -1.85 -10.43
CA ASP A 252 -33.37 -3.31 -10.32
C ASP A 252 -32.11 -3.72 -9.53
N PHE A 253 -30.98 -3.03 -9.76
CA PHE A 253 -29.76 -3.19 -8.96
C PHE A 253 -29.96 -2.83 -7.49
N ARG A 254 -30.59 -1.68 -7.22
CA ARG A 254 -30.94 -1.24 -5.87
C ARG A 254 -31.79 -2.28 -5.13
N LEU A 255 -32.77 -2.85 -5.82
CA LEU A 255 -33.67 -3.87 -5.27
C LEU A 255 -33.04 -5.27 -5.22
N SER A 256 -31.78 -5.41 -5.67
CA SER A 256 -31.07 -6.69 -5.73
C SER A 256 -31.85 -7.77 -6.49
N LYS A 257 -32.57 -7.38 -7.54
CA LYS A 257 -33.27 -8.34 -8.41
C LYS A 257 -32.23 -9.10 -9.23
N TYR A 258 -32.42 -10.41 -9.41
CA TYR A 258 -31.57 -11.23 -10.26
C TYR A 258 -31.29 -10.54 -11.61
N PRO A 259 -30.04 -10.40 -12.06
CA PRO A 259 -28.80 -11.01 -11.53
C PRO A 259 -28.01 -10.13 -10.52
N PHE A 260 -28.63 -9.11 -9.92
CA PHE A 260 -27.99 -8.15 -9.00
C PHE A 260 -27.94 -8.56 -7.52
N ASP A 261 -28.42 -9.76 -7.21
CA ASP A 261 -28.39 -10.31 -5.88
C ASP A 261 -26.96 -10.75 -5.49
N ILE A 262 -26.70 -10.80 -4.19
CA ILE A 262 -25.37 -11.14 -3.67
C ILE A 262 -24.93 -12.55 -4.04
N ASN A 263 -25.87 -13.50 -4.17
CA ASN A 263 -25.51 -14.88 -4.54
C ASN A 263 -24.98 -14.91 -5.97
N SER A 264 -25.59 -14.19 -6.90
CA SER A 264 -25.07 -14.02 -8.26
C SER A 264 -23.65 -13.43 -8.26
N TYR A 265 -23.37 -12.42 -7.42
CA TYR A 265 -22.03 -11.85 -7.28
C TYR A 265 -20.99 -12.84 -6.72
N ASN A 266 -21.37 -13.66 -5.74
CA ASN A 266 -20.46 -14.60 -5.09
C ASN A 266 -19.87 -15.65 -6.06
N HIS A 267 -20.53 -15.93 -7.19
CA HIS A 267 -19.99 -16.80 -8.25
C HIS A 267 -18.75 -16.22 -8.96
N PHE A 268 -18.42 -14.95 -8.73
CA PHE A 268 -17.27 -14.26 -9.33
C PHE A 268 -16.09 -14.11 -8.36
N ASP A 269 -16.15 -14.70 -7.16
CA ASP A 269 -15.08 -14.69 -6.15
C ASP A 269 -14.55 -13.27 -5.86
N GLY A 270 -15.45 -12.29 -5.75
CA GLY A 270 -15.08 -10.89 -5.48
C GLY A 270 -14.58 -10.09 -6.71
N ASP A 271 -14.57 -10.67 -7.92
CA ASP A 271 -14.17 -9.95 -9.13
C ASP A 271 -15.33 -9.10 -9.69
N VAL A 272 -15.49 -7.91 -9.11
CA VAL A 272 -16.54 -6.93 -9.46
C VAL A 272 -16.55 -6.54 -10.94
N TRP A 273 -15.39 -6.47 -11.59
CA TRP A 273 -15.32 -6.14 -13.01
C TRP A 273 -15.86 -7.29 -13.85
N ARG A 274 -15.45 -8.53 -13.58
CA ARG A 274 -15.95 -9.72 -14.30
C ARG A 274 -17.46 -9.90 -14.12
N TYR A 275 -17.96 -9.65 -12.92
CA TYR A 275 -19.40 -9.63 -12.62
C TYR A 275 -20.15 -8.62 -13.49
N TRP A 276 -19.68 -7.38 -13.56
CA TRP A 276 -20.32 -6.36 -14.40
C TRP A 276 -20.19 -6.65 -15.89
N CYS A 277 -19.09 -7.26 -16.35
CA CYS A 277 -18.97 -7.74 -17.73
C CYS A 277 -20.03 -8.80 -18.06
N TYR A 278 -20.28 -9.74 -17.15
CA TYR A 278 -21.34 -10.73 -17.31
C TYR A 278 -22.73 -10.08 -17.39
N ILE A 279 -23.03 -9.14 -16.50
CA ILE A 279 -24.33 -8.48 -16.42
C ILE A 279 -24.57 -7.49 -17.57
N SER A 280 -23.51 -6.90 -18.12
CA SER A 280 -23.60 -5.94 -19.23
C SER A 280 -24.33 -6.47 -20.47
N VAL A 281 -24.42 -7.81 -20.60
CA VAL A 281 -25.20 -8.48 -21.66
C VAL A 281 -26.70 -8.25 -21.49
N SER A 282 -27.20 -8.24 -20.25
CA SER A 282 -28.63 -8.06 -19.92
C SER A 282 -29.00 -6.63 -19.52
N THR A 283 -28.04 -5.82 -19.06
CA THR A 283 -28.24 -4.41 -18.68
C THR A 283 -27.23 -3.54 -19.42
N ASN A 284 -27.58 -3.15 -20.64
CA ASN A 284 -26.66 -2.57 -21.59
C ASN A 284 -26.29 -1.12 -21.26
N GLU A 285 -27.10 -0.39 -20.49
CA GLU A 285 -26.82 1.00 -20.13
C GLU A 285 -26.07 1.12 -18.80
N LEU A 286 -26.62 0.56 -17.72
CA LEU A 286 -25.98 0.55 -16.41
C LEU A 286 -24.72 -0.30 -16.41
N GLY A 287 -24.78 -1.49 -17.02
CA GLY A 287 -23.63 -2.38 -17.13
C GLY A 287 -22.49 -1.75 -17.93
N PHE A 288 -22.80 -0.93 -18.94
CA PHE A 288 -21.78 -0.14 -19.66
C PHE A 288 -21.08 0.87 -18.74
N VAL A 289 -21.84 1.65 -17.96
CA VAL A 289 -21.27 2.61 -17.00
C VAL A 289 -20.42 1.90 -15.94
N ALA A 290 -20.94 0.81 -15.35
CA ALA A 290 -20.23 0.06 -14.33
C ALA A 290 -18.94 -0.58 -14.89
N CYS A 291 -18.98 -1.21 -16.07
CA CYS A 291 -17.79 -1.76 -16.71
C CYS A 291 -16.73 -0.68 -17.00
N ARG A 292 -17.16 0.53 -17.37
CA ARG A 292 -16.24 1.66 -17.55
C ARG A 292 -15.61 2.08 -16.23
N ILE A 293 -16.39 2.25 -15.16
CA ILE A 293 -15.90 2.64 -13.83
C ILE A 293 -14.92 1.60 -13.28
N PHE A 294 -15.28 0.31 -13.27
CA PHE A 294 -14.40 -0.76 -12.79
C PHE A 294 -13.28 -1.11 -13.76
N GLY A 295 -13.33 -0.60 -15.00
CA GLY A 295 -12.26 -0.72 -15.99
C GLY A 295 -11.19 0.39 -15.88
N ILE A 296 -11.40 1.41 -15.04
CA ILE A 296 -10.42 2.47 -14.82
C ILE A 296 -9.21 1.89 -14.09
N CYS A 297 -8.03 2.10 -14.66
CA CYS A 297 -6.76 1.78 -14.03
C CYS A 297 -6.42 2.84 -12.98
N ILE A 298 -6.21 2.43 -11.73
CA ILE A 298 -6.00 3.36 -10.60
C ILE A 298 -4.53 3.60 -10.24
N ASN A 299 -3.62 2.83 -10.84
CA ASN A 299 -2.19 2.92 -10.60
C ASN A 299 -1.44 2.83 -11.94
N ALA A 300 -0.17 3.26 -11.94
CA ALA A 300 0.74 3.10 -13.07
C ALA A 300 1.66 1.88 -12.92
N ALA A 301 1.49 1.06 -11.87
CA ALA A 301 2.44 0.02 -11.48
C ALA A 301 2.65 -1.04 -12.59
N SER A 302 1.60 -1.39 -13.33
CA SER A 302 1.72 -2.30 -14.48
C SER A 302 2.57 -1.71 -15.61
N VAL A 303 2.46 -0.40 -15.83
CA VAL A 303 3.25 0.32 -16.85
C VAL A 303 4.69 0.52 -16.36
N GLU A 304 4.88 0.82 -15.08
CA GLU A 304 6.20 0.92 -14.44
C GLU A 304 6.97 -0.41 -14.52
N ARG A 305 6.31 -1.56 -14.28
CA ARG A 305 6.93 -2.88 -14.47
C ARG A 305 7.35 -3.12 -15.92
N LEU A 306 6.53 -2.69 -16.88
CA LEU A 306 6.87 -2.77 -18.30
C LEU A 306 8.08 -1.88 -18.64
N TRP A 307 8.14 -0.66 -18.10
CA TRP A 307 9.28 0.24 -18.26
C TRP A 307 10.55 -0.27 -17.60
N SER A 308 10.46 -0.91 -16.43
CA SER A 308 11.60 -1.59 -15.80
C SER A 308 12.14 -2.70 -16.71
N CYS A 309 11.25 -3.53 -17.28
CA CYS A 309 11.64 -4.53 -18.28
C CYS A 309 12.31 -3.91 -19.51
N MET A 310 11.81 -2.76 -19.98
CA MET A 310 12.45 -2.02 -21.07
C MET A 310 13.82 -1.49 -20.68
N GLY A 311 13.99 -0.97 -19.46
CA GLY A 311 15.26 -0.47 -18.94
C GLY A 311 16.33 -1.57 -18.87
N PHE A 312 15.93 -2.81 -18.61
CA PHE A 312 16.83 -3.97 -18.71
C PHE A 312 17.29 -4.23 -20.16
N LEU A 313 16.41 -4.04 -21.14
CA LEU A 313 16.70 -4.27 -22.56
C LEU A 313 17.43 -3.09 -23.24
N GLN A 314 17.14 -1.87 -22.80
CA GLN A 314 17.68 -0.62 -23.29
C GLN A 314 18.35 0.15 -22.16
N THR A 315 19.68 0.04 -22.08
CA THR A 315 20.49 0.88 -21.19
C THR A 315 21.26 1.91 -21.99
N ASN A 316 21.81 2.93 -21.31
CA ASN A 316 22.70 3.92 -21.94
C ASN A 316 23.88 3.27 -22.71
N ARG A 317 24.31 2.06 -22.30
CA ARG A 317 25.36 1.29 -22.97
C ARG A 317 24.84 0.34 -24.07
N ARG A 318 23.56 -0.06 -24.03
CA ARG A 318 22.92 -0.99 -24.99
C ARG A 318 21.59 -0.42 -25.50
N ASN A 319 21.65 0.54 -26.42
CA ASN A 319 20.48 1.27 -26.94
C ASN A 319 20.17 1.03 -28.44
N ARG A 320 20.71 -0.02 -29.05
CA ARG A 320 20.60 -0.27 -30.50
C ARG A 320 19.25 -0.85 -30.95
N LEU A 321 18.40 -1.25 -30.02
CA LEU A 321 17.05 -1.73 -30.33
C LEU A 321 16.14 -0.54 -30.65
N MET A 322 15.30 -0.66 -31.66
CA MET A 322 14.20 0.29 -31.87
C MET A 322 13.19 0.18 -30.72
N SER A 323 12.53 1.29 -30.37
CA SER A 323 11.52 1.34 -29.31
C SER A 323 10.40 0.32 -29.51
N SER A 324 9.96 0.09 -30.75
CA SER A 324 8.96 -0.94 -31.09
C SER A 324 9.43 -2.36 -30.73
N ARG A 325 10.68 -2.70 -31.02
CA ARG A 325 11.27 -4.01 -30.68
C ARG A 325 11.47 -4.18 -29.18
N ALA A 326 11.91 -3.13 -28.50
CA ALA A 326 12.04 -3.16 -27.03
C ALA A 326 10.68 -3.38 -26.36
N LEU A 327 9.61 -2.75 -26.86
CA LEU A 327 8.24 -2.96 -26.39
C LEU A 327 7.75 -4.40 -26.63
N GLU A 328 7.93 -4.95 -27.84
CA GLU A 328 7.56 -6.34 -28.16
C GLU A 328 8.27 -7.34 -27.24
N MET A 329 9.58 -7.17 -27.05
CA MET A 329 10.36 -8.03 -26.17
C MET A 329 9.96 -7.91 -24.70
N SER A 330 9.65 -6.69 -24.24
CA SER A 330 9.19 -6.47 -22.86
C SER A 330 7.83 -7.10 -22.60
N LYS A 331 6.90 -7.01 -23.58
CA LYS A 331 5.60 -7.70 -23.52
C LYS A 331 5.78 -9.21 -23.46
N LEU A 332 6.61 -9.78 -24.34
CA LEU A 332 6.91 -11.21 -24.34
C LEU A 332 7.49 -11.67 -23.00
N ARG A 333 8.43 -10.91 -22.43
CA ARG A 333 8.99 -11.20 -21.10
C ARG A 333 7.91 -11.16 -20.02
N ALA A 334 7.05 -10.13 -20.02
CA ALA A 334 5.96 -10.01 -19.07
C ALA A 334 4.98 -11.19 -19.14
N ASP A 335 4.61 -11.63 -20.35
CA ASP A 335 3.74 -12.78 -20.57
C ASP A 335 4.37 -14.09 -20.08
N ILE A 336 5.66 -14.31 -20.37
CA ILE A 336 6.42 -15.47 -19.87
C ILE A 336 6.43 -15.46 -18.34
N THR A 337 6.81 -14.35 -17.71
CA THR A 337 6.85 -14.22 -16.24
C THR A 337 5.47 -14.46 -15.62
N TYR A 338 4.41 -13.89 -16.21
CA TYR A 338 3.04 -14.11 -15.74
C TYR A 338 2.62 -15.58 -15.83
N SER A 339 2.96 -16.26 -16.93
CA SER A 339 2.67 -17.69 -17.10
C SER A 339 3.35 -18.56 -16.05
N HIS A 340 4.61 -18.25 -15.69
CA HIS A 340 5.32 -18.96 -14.62
C HIS A 340 4.67 -18.75 -13.24
N ARG A 341 4.19 -17.54 -12.93
CA ARG A 341 3.47 -17.24 -11.66
C ARG A 341 2.16 -18.02 -11.51
N LEU A 342 1.43 -18.22 -12.60
CA LEU A 342 0.20 -19.03 -12.58
C LEU A 342 0.50 -20.51 -12.26
N ILE A 343 1.64 -21.02 -12.73
CA ILE A 343 2.06 -22.41 -12.49
C ILE A 343 2.56 -22.59 -11.06
N SER A 344 3.28 -21.60 -10.50
CA SER A 344 3.78 -21.66 -9.12
C SER A 344 2.69 -21.49 -8.06
N THR A 345 1.66 -20.69 -8.33
CA THR A 345 0.52 -20.50 -7.40
C THR A 345 -0.43 -21.71 -7.35
N THR A 346 -0.52 -22.48 -8.43
CA THR A 346 -1.34 -23.71 -8.46
C THR A 346 -0.67 -24.92 -7.80
N SER A 347 0.60 -24.81 -7.40
CA SER A 347 1.42 -25.90 -6.84
C SER A 347 1.74 -25.78 -5.34
N LYS A 348 1.27 -24.76 -4.62
CA LYS A 348 1.48 -24.62 -3.16
C LYS A 348 0.16 -24.73 -2.36
N PRO A 349 0.06 -25.60 -1.33
CA PRO A 349 -1.07 -25.59 -0.40
C PRO A 349 -0.99 -24.35 0.52
N SER A 350 -2.16 -23.76 0.81
CA SER A 350 -2.32 -22.54 1.60
C SER A 350 -1.78 -22.73 3.03
N PHE A 351 -0.72 -22.01 3.38
CA PHE A 351 -0.32 -21.80 4.78
C PHE A 351 -0.93 -20.48 5.27
N ASN A 352 -1.78 -20.57 6.29
CA ASN A 352 -2.31 -19.43 7.02
C ASN A 352 -1.17 -18.71 7.75
N ASN A 353 -0.92 -17.44 7.42
CA ASN A 353 -0.01 -16.58 8.16
C ASN A 353 -0.67 -16.18 9.49
N ALA A 354 -0.32 -16.87 10.57
CA ALA A 354 -0.57 -16.42 11.93
C ALA A 354 0.30 -15.18 12.21
N ILE A 355 -0.34 -14.02 12.30
CA ILE A 355 0.26 -12.81 12.88
C ILE A 355 0.42 -13.07 14.38
N PHE A 356 1.65 -12.94 14.90
CA PHE A 356 1.90 -12.91 16.34
C PHE A 356 1.21 -11.69 16.95
N GLU A 357 0.22 -11.92 17.81
CA GLU A 357 -0.33 -10.92 18.71
C GLU A 357 0.77 -10.43 19.66
N ILE A 358 0.95 -9.12 19.71
CA ILE A 358 1.73 -8.45 20.75
C ILE A 358 0.90 -8.58 22.03
N ALA A 359 1.42 -9.31 23.01
CA ALA A 359 0.79 -9.50 24.30
C ALA A 359 0.52 -8.15 24.98
N GLU A 360 -0.76 -7.84 25.22
CA GLU A 360 -1.17 -6.88 26.25
C GLU A 360 -1.26 -7.64 27.57
N ASP A 361 -0.42 -7.26 28.53
CA ASP A 361 -0.54 -7.70 29.92
C ASP A 361 -1.87 -7.18 30.48
N ASN A 362 -2.79 -8.10 30.80
CA ASN A 362 -3.89 -7.82 31.73
C ASN A 362 -3.95 -8.95 32.77
N GLU A 363 -3.60 -8.60 34.00
CA GLU A 363 -3.74 -9.42 35.18
C GLU A 363 -5.21 -9.73 35.49
N ASN A 364 -5.48 -11.01 35.74
CA ASN A 364 -6.45 -11.59 36.67
C ASN A 364 -7.96 -11.27 36.52
N ASN A 365 -8.74 -12.30 36.22
CA ASN A 365 -9.51 -12.99 37.27
C ASN A 365 -10.06 -14.34 36.79
N ASP A 366 -9.77 -15.35 37.60
CA ASP A 366 -10.35 -16.69 37.55
C ASP A 366 -11.88 -16.68 37.60
N GLN A 367 -12.51 -17.63 36.90
CA GLN A 367 -13.49 -18.53 37.53
C GLN A 367 -13.78 -19.75 36.64
N ASP A 368 -13.64 -20.90 37.30
CA ASP A 368 -13.93 -22.26 36.85
C ASP A 368 -15.35 -22.46 36.30
N HIS A 369 -15.49 -23.41 35.35
CA HIS A 369 -16.34 -24.60 35.51
C HIS A 369 -16.11 -25.59 34.34
N GLU A 370 -15.50 -26.73 34.67
CA GLU A 370 -15.98 -28.12 34.44
C GLU A 370 -17.24 -28.28 33.54
N GLU A 371 -17.38 -29.23 32.61
CA GLU A 371 -16.98 -30.65 32.63
C GLU A 371 -17.31 -31.33 31.27
N ASN A 372 -16.51 -32.34 30.90
CA ASN A 372 -16.88 -33.67 30.35
C ASN A 372 -17.45 -33.89 28.91
N ASN A 373 -16.62 -34.54 28.07
CA ASN A 373 -16.66 -36.00 27.77
C ASN A 373 -16.42 -36.44 26.30
N ASP A 374 -15.41 -37.32 26.19
CA ASP A 374 -15.31 -38.57 25.42
C ASP A 374 -15.11 -38.62 23.90
N GLU A 375 -13.86 -38.97 23.56
CA GLU A 375 -13.42 -40.19 22.87
C GLU A 375 -14.19 -40.67 21.62
N ASN A 376 -13.51 -40.71 20.46
CA ASN A 376 -12.94 -41.97 19.94
C ASN A 376 -12.12 -41.81 18.66
N LEU A 377 -11.03 -42.58 18.65
CA LEU A 377 -10.04 -42.83 17.60
C LEU A 377 -10.60 -43.75 16.51
N VAL A 378 -10.25 -43.52 15.25
CA VAL A 378 -9.88 -44.60 14.32
C VAL A 378 -8.71 -44.12 13.45
N ASP A 379 -7.61 -44.83 13.61
CA ASP A 379 -6.35 -44.77 12.90
C ASP A 379 -6.37 -45.87 11.82
N GLU A 380 -6.12 -45.55 10.55
CA GLU A 380 -5.71 -46.54 9.55
C GLU A 380 -4.41 -46.09 8.88
N ASN A 381 -3.35 -46.79 9.29
CA ASN A 381 -1.98 -46.72 8.80
C ASN A 381 -1.88 -47.18 7.32
N LEU A 382 -0.89 -46.64 6.57
CA LEU A 382 0.25 -47.42 6.05
C LEU A 382 1.26 -46.57 5.21
N VAL A 383 2.35 -46.19 5.88
CA VAL A 383 3.77 -46.50 5.56
C VAL A 383 4.43 -45.95 4.27
N ASN A 384 5.37 -45.02 4.54
CA ASN A 384 6.72 -44.80 4.00
C ASN A 384 6.98 -44.58 2.50
N ASN A 385 7.62 -43.45 2.20
CA ASN A 385 9.09 -43.45 2.00
C ASN A 385 9.68 -42.03 2.11
N ASN A 386 10.43 -41.81 3.19
CA ASN A 386 11.32 -40.66 3.34
C ASN A 386 12.41 -40.68 2.26
N LYS A 387 12.48 -39.61 1.48
CA LYS A 387 13.74 -39.07 0.97
C LYS A 387 13.84 -37.62 1.40
N ASN A 388 14.78 -37.38 2.32
CA ASN A 388 15.23 -36.06 2.76
C ASN A 388 15.51 -35.17 1.56
N LEU A 389 14.89 -34.00 1.53
CA LEU A 389 15.40 -32.80 0.86
C LEU A 389 15.11 -31.64 1.82
N ASP A 390 16.19 -31.08 2.34
CA ASP A 390 16.23 -29.83 3.09
C ASP A 390 15.78 -28.71 2.16
N ASP A 391 14.64 -28.08 2.45
CA ASP A 391 14.21 -26.83 1.80
C ASP A 391 13.43 -26.00 2.83
N ASP A 392 14.17 -25.25 3.65
CA ASP A 392 13.65 -24.25 4.58
C ASP A 392 13.85 -22.86 3.94
N GLU A 393 13.08 -22.57 2.89
CA GLU A 393 13.06 -21.25 2.23
C GLU A 393 11.85 -20.44 2.69
N ASN A 394 12.16 -19.36 3.40
CA ASN A 394 11.23 -18.31 3.81
C ASN A 394 10.42 -17.79 2.61
N LEU A 395 9.10 -17.80 2.74
CA LEU A 395 8.17 -17.11 1.85
C LEU A 395 8.38 -15.59 1.97
N ILE A 396 9.22 -15.06 1.09
CA ILE A 396 9.23 -13.65 0.70
C ILE A 396 8.68 -13.62 -0.72
N ASP A 397 7.71 -12.74 -0.99
CA ASP A 397 7.27 -12.43 -2.34
C ASP A 397 8.50 -12.18 -3.25
N GLU A 398 8.73 -13.08 -4.21
CA GLU A 398 9.79 -13.05 -5.24
C GLU A 398 9.62 -11.88 -6.25
N ASP A 399 8.99 -10.78 -5.85
CA ASP A 399 9.06 -9.49 -6.54
C ASP A 399 10.17 -8.58 -5.96
N CYS A 400 11.00 -9.11 -5.05
CA CYS A 400 12.17 -8.42 -4.48
C CYS A 400 13.54 -8.84 -5.06
N ASP A 401 13.58 -9.73 -6.05
CA ASP A 401 14.83 -10.09 -6.74
C ASP A 401 15.03 -9.23 -7.99
N GLU A 402 15.35 -7.96 -7.77
CA GLU A 402 16.36 -7.32 -8.61
C GLU A 402 17.70 -7.70 -7.97
N GLU A 403 18.51 -8.50 -8.68
CA GLU A 403 19.89 -8.80 -8.32
C GLU A 403 20.62 -7.49 -7.99
N PHE A 404 20.74 -7.19 -6.69
CA PHE A 404 21.54 -6.08 -6.20
C PHE A 404 23.01 -6.42 -6.49
N GLU A 405 23.49 -5.99 -7.64
CA GLU A 405 24.93 -5.96 -7.90
C GLU A 405 25.60 -5.16 -6.78
N ASN A 406 26.63 -5.79 -6.19
CA ASN A 406 27.51 -5.22 -5.18
C ASN A 406 28.23 -3.99 -5.75
N GLU A 407 27.63 -2.81 -5.67
CA GLU A 407 28.38 -1.57 -5.71
C GLU A 407 28.72 -1.16 -4.27
N ASN A 408 30.01 -0.91 -4.03
CA ASN A 408 30.52 -0.45 -2.74
C ASN A 408 29.77 0.81 -2.31
N ILE A 409 28.89 0.65 -1.32
CA ILE A 409 28.18 1.77 -0.70
C ILE A 409 29.18 2.56 0.13
N ASP A 410 29.66 3.67 -0.43
CA ASP A 410 30.43 4.66 0.32
C ASP A 410 29.52 5.35 1.33
N GLN A 411 29.95 5.31 2.59
CA GLN A 411 29.24 5.75 3.80
C GLN A 411 28.86 7.25 3.79
N LEU A 412 29.40 8.03 2.84
CA LEU A 412 29.22 9.47 2.68
C LEU A 412 28.10 9.87 1.69
N ASN A 413 27.65 8.96 0.80
CA ASN A 413 26.61 9.31 -0.18
C ASN A 413 25.18 9.11 0.38
N ILE A 414 24.91 8.05 1.14
CA ILE A 414 23.52 7.73 1.55
C ILE A 414 22.94 8.68 2.62
N GLU A 415 23.77 9.23 3.53
CA GLU A 415 23.29 10.24 4.50
C GLU A 415 22.92 11.57 3.82
N ASN A 416 23.56 11.91 2.69
CA ASN A 416 23.17 13.05 1.85
C ASN A 416 21.96 12.69 0.96
N ASP A 417 21.87 11.45 0.46
CA ASP A 417 20.79 10.99 -0.41
C ASP A 417 19.40 11.06 0.22
N PHE A 418 19.23 10.77 1.51
CA PHE A 418 17.87 10.84 2.10
C PHE A 418 17.40 12.29 2.35
N GLY A 419 18.34 13.19 2.66
CA GLY A 419 18.06 14.63 2.71
C GLY A 419 17.63 15.16 1.34
N GLU A 420 18.31 14.73 0.28
CA GLU A 420 17.94 14.98 -1.11
C GLU A 420 16.63 14.28 -1.52
N TYR A 421 16.35 13.08 -1.01
CA TYR A 421 15.10 12.34 -1.22
C TYR A 421 13.89 13.06 -0.63
N LEU A 422 13.97 13.49 0.63
CA LEU A 422 12.92 14.28 1.25
C LEU A 422 12.76 15.63 0.53
N GLN A 423 13.84 16.20 -0.01
CA GLN A 423 13.76 17.38 -0.86
C GLN A 423 13.07 17.09 -2.20
N GLY A 424 13.39 15.99 -2.87
CA GLY A 424 12.71 15.53 -4.09
C GLY A 424 11.23 15.27 -3.85
N TRP A 425 10.87 14.77 -2.67
CA TRP A 425 9.48 14.60 -2.25
C TRP A 425 8.79 15.93 -1.95
N VAL A 426 9.47 16.83 -1.25
CA VAL A 426 8.99 18.20 -1.06
C VAL A 426 8.76 18.88 -2.41
N GLU A 427 9.64 18.65 -3.38
CA GLU A 427 9.53 19.19 -4.73
C GLU A 427 8.38 18.55 -5.51
N MET A 428 8.23 17.22 -5.52
CA MET A 428 7.05 16.56 -6.10
C MET A 428 5.73 17.07 -5.50
N LEU A 429 5.71 17.33 -4.19
CA LEU A 429 4.54 17.89 -3.49
C LEU A 429 4.31 19.37 -3.84
N ARG A 430 5.35 20.11 -4.21
CA ARG A 430 5.23 21.48 -4.75
C ARG A 430 4.78 21.47 -6.21
N GLU A 431 5.35 20.59 -7.03
CA GLU A 431 4.96 20.38 -8.43
C GLU A 431 3.49 19.96 -8.51
N GLU A 432 3.03 19.04 -7.65
CA GLU A 432 1.62 18.67 -7.56
C GLU A 432 0.75 19.86 -7.18
N LYS A 433 1.16 20.66 -6.18
CA LYS A 433 0.41 21.85 -5.78
C LYS A 433 0.32 22.86 -6.93
N ASN A 434 1.43 23.09 -7.64
CA ASN A 434 1.47 23.97 -8.80
C ASN A 434 0.63 23.42 -9.95
N ALA A 435 0.63 22.10 -10.18
CA ALA A 435 -0.20 21.44 -11.18
C ALA A 435 -1.69 21.54 -10.84
N ILE A 436 -2.08 21.43 -9.57
CA ILE A 436 -3.47 21.67 -9.13
C ILE A 436 -3.87 23.14 -9.36
N ASP A 437 -2.95 24.08 -9.14
CA ASP A 437 -3.19 25.51 -9.37
C ASP A 437 -3.26 25.85 -10.88
N ASP A 438 -2.46 25.18 -11.72
CA ASP A 438 -2.43 25.28 -13.20
C ASP A 438 -3.58 24.50 -13.88
N ASP A 439 -4.08 23.41 -13.28
CA ASP A 439 -5.23 22.62 -13.74
C ASP A 439 -6.57 23.38 -13.57
N ASN A 440 -6.54 24.65 -13.13
CA ASN A 440 -7.55 25.65 -13.46
C ASN A 440 -7.55 25.98 -14.97
N TYR A 441 -7.48 24.97 -15.81
CA TYR A 441 -7.88 25.08 -17.20
C TYR A 441 -9.37 25.44 -17.22
N ASP A 442 -9.66 26.62 -17.77
CA ASP A 442 -10.98 26.97 -18.30
C ASP A 442 -11.36 25.88 -19.33
N ASP A 443 -11.94 24.78 -18.84
CA ASP A 443 -12.41 23.72 -19.70
C ASP A 443 -13.68 24.22 -20.41
N GLU A 444 -13.53 24.62 -21.67
CA GLU A 444 -14.61 25.06 -22.57
C GLU A 444 -15.72 24.01 -22.78
N ASN A 445 -15.73 22.89 -22.03
CA ASN A 445 -16.72 21.81 -22.07
C ASN A 445 -17.23 21.35 -20.68
N ILE A 446 -17.35 22.25 -19.69
CA ILE A 446 -18.00 21.94 -18.38
C ILE A 446 -19.47 21.51 -18.53
N MET A 447 -20.11 21.84 -19.65
CA MET A 447 -21.50 21.50 -19.93
C MET A 447 -21.63 20.49 -21.06
N VAL A 448 -22.31 19.39 -20.76
CA VAL A 448 -22.92 18.54 -21.78
C VAL A 448 -24.38 18.96 -21.88
N ASP A 449 -24.72 19.73 -22.91
CA ASP A 449 -26.10 20.13 -23.23
C ASP A 449 -26.88 20.73 -22.02
N ASN A 450 -26.28 21.72 -21.35
CA ASN A 450 -26.80 22.41 -20.15
C ASN A 450 -26.82 21.58 -18.85
N ILE A 451 -26.21 20.39 -18.81
CA ILE A 451 -26.02 19.61 -17.59
C ILE A 451 -24.61 19.87 -17.04
N ILE A 452 -24.54 20.38 -15.81
CA ILE A 452 -23.29 20.63 -15.07
C ILE A 452 -22.60 19.29 -14.80
N HIS A 453 -21.30 19.21 -15.12
CA HIS A 453 -20.47 18.06 -14.80
C HIS A 453 -20.55 17.71 -13.29
N PRO A 454 -20.77 16.44 -12.89
CA PRO A 454 -20.94 16.07 -11.48
C PRO A 454 -19.84 16.58 -10.56
N ALA A 455 -18.58 16.56 -11.02
CA ALA A 455 -17.42 17.05 -10.26
C ALA A 455 -17.47 18.54 -9.88
N VAL A 456 -18.24 19.35 -10.62
CA VAL A 456 -18.37 20.80 -10.44
C VAL A 456 -19.57 21.16 -9.55
N ASP A 457 -20.51 20.22 -9.34
CA ASP A 457 -21.63 20.42 -8.43
C ASP A 457 -21.14 20.54 -6.98
N THR A 458 -21.30 21.73 -6.39
CA THR A 458 -20.88 22.00 -5.01
C THR A 458 -21.68 21.19 -3.99
N ASN A 459 -22.87 20.72 -4.35
CA ASN A 459 -23.66 19.81 -3.52
C ASN A 459 -23.20 18.34 -3.65
N ALA A 460 -22.27 18.07 -4.57
CA ALA A 460 -21.66 16.77 -4.83
C ALA A 460 -20.25 16.65 -4.24
N LYS A 461 -20.00 17.32 -3.11
CA LYS A 461 -18.74 17.28 -2.37
C LYS A 461 -19.01 16.90 -0.91
N TRP A 462 -18.23 15.94 -0.42
CA TRP A 462 -18.31 15.41 0.95
C TRP A 462 -16.94 15.37 1.59
N GLU A 463 -16.91 15.36 2.92
CA GLU A 463 -15.68 15.13 3.69
C GLU A 463 -15.51 13.64 3.96
N LEU A 464 -14.31 13.11 3.79
CA LEU A 464 -13.99 11.69 4.06
C LEU A 464 -14.35 11.30 5.50
N THR A 465 -14.12 12.19 6.45
CA THR A 465 -14.40 11.98 7.88
C THR A 465 -15.86 11.70 8.19
N THR A 466 -16.79 12.17 7.35
CA THR A 466 -18.25 12.03 7.58
C THR A 466 -18.93 11.11 6.58
N LEU A 467 -18.32 10.89 5.41
CA LEU A 467 -18.90 10.17 4.26
C LEU A 467 -19.29 8.73 4.56
N PHE A 468 -18.49 8.03 5.36
CA PHE A 468 -18.65 6.60 5.63
C PHE A 468 -19.19 6.31 7.03
N LYS A 469 -19.77 5.12 7.22
CA LYS A 469 -20.10 4.63 8.57
C LYS A 469 -18.84 4.48 9.41
N ASN A 470 -18.97 4.72 10.72
CA ASN A 470 -17.88 4.51 11.67
C ASN A 470 -17.40 3.06 11.66
N ASN A 471 -16.10 2.86 11.93
CA ASN A 471 -15.44 1.56 12.02
C ASN A 471 -15.37 0.84 10.68
N LEU A 472 -14.94 1.56 9.63
CA LEU A 472 -14.48 0.92 8.40
C LEU A 472 -13.39 -0.10 8.74
N LYS A 473 -13.49 -1.31 8.17
CA LYS A 473 -12.44 -2.31 8.25
C LYS A 473 -11.34 -1.96 7.24
N LEU A 474 -10.17 -2.57 7.40
CA LEU A 474 -9.16 -2.49 6.35
C LEU A 474 -9.74 -3.06 5.04
N PRO A 475 -9.38 -2.50 3.86
CA PRO A 475 -10.07 -2.75 2.60
C PRO A 475 -9.73 -4.10 1.92
N PHE A 476 -9.54 -5.17 2.70
CA PHE A 476 -9.21 -6.52 2.21
C PHE A 476 -9.78 -7.63 3.08
#